data_AF-A0A5F8GVI2-F1
#
_entry.id   AF-A0A5F8GVI2-F1
#
_cell.length_a   1.000
_cell.length_b   1.000
_cell.length_c   1.000
_cell.angle_alpha   90.00
_cell.angle_beta   90.00
_cell.angle_gamma   90.00
#
_symmetry.space_group_name_H-M   'P 1'
#
loop_
_entity.id
_entity.type
_entity.pdbx_description
1 polymer ?
#
loop_
_entity_poly.entity_id
_entity_poly.type
_entity_poly.pdbx_seq_one_letter_code
_entity_poly.pdbx_strand_id
1 'polypeptide(L)'
;MDQRKNESFVPSITQLEDFLTEHNSNVVWLLVATILSCGWIIYLTYYNSRNVGLILTLVLNRWYKNGYIHIGSFSFSVLSGKVMVREIYYITEDMSVRIQDGFIIFRWWKMYNPKQKQHDPKAETRLYITVNDFEFHVYNRSDLYGQLQELFGLEPTIIPSKKDNERVLENGRERTRPNIERVKVRTESQDPSSSWRSLIPVIKVNVSTGRLAFGNHYQPQTLCINFDDAFLTYTTKPPSSHLDQFMHIVKGKLENVRVMLVPSPRYVGLQNDEPPRLMGEGFVVMQSNDVDIYYYMDEPGRLLCLKKMRKIWSPY
;
A
#
# COMPACT_ATOMS: atom_id res chain seq x y z
N MET A 1 74.20 -9.74 -11.57
CA MET A 1 73.01 -10.17 -12.34
C MET A 1 71.89 -10.33 -11.34
N ASP A 2 71.15 -9.26 -11.07
CA ASP A 2 69.98 -9.31 -10.20
C ASP A 2 68.81 -9.89 -11.00
N GLN A 3 68.50 -11.15 -10.76
CA GLN A 3 67.28 -11.77 -11.27
C GLN A 3 66.10 -11.11 -10.56
N ARG A 4 65.40 -10.21 -11.27
CA ARG A 4 64.07 -9.74 -10.90
C ARG A 4 63.18 -10.98 -10.71
N LYS A 5 62.80 -11.26 -9.46
CA LYS A 5 61.72 -12.20 -9.14
C LYS A 5 60.47 -11.70 -9.85
N ASN A 6 59.92 -12.52 -10.73
CA ASN A 6 58.58 -12.30 -11.27
C ASN A 6 57.60 -12.41 -10.11
N GLU A 7 57.17 -11.28 -9.57
CA GLU A 7 56.08 -11.21 -8.60
C GLU A 7 54.77 -11.51 -9.35
N SER A 8 54.43 -12.80 -9.44
CA SER A 8 53.09 -13.21 -9.78
C SER A 8 52.15 -12.69 -8.71
N PHE A 9 51.18 -11.84 -9.10
CA PHE A 9 50.17 -11.23 -8.23
C PHE A 9 49.34 -12.26 -7.44
N VAL A 10 49.42 -13.53 -7.81
CA VAL A 10 48.79 -14.66 -7.13
C VAL A 10 49.84 -15.36 -6.26
N PRO A 11 49.69 -15.38 -4.92
CA PRO A 11 50.62 -16.08 -4.03
C PRO A 11 50.61 -17.58 -4.31
N SER A 12 51.79 -18.21 -4.23
CA SER A 12 51.91 -19.66 -4.34
C SER A 12 51.30 -20.35 -3.11
N ILE A 13 50.82 -21.59 -3.26
CA ILE A 13 50.13 -22.34 -2.18
C ILE A 13 51.01 -22.44 -0.92
N THR A 14 52.33 -22.62 -1.10
CA THR A 14 53.29 -22.69 0.01
C THR A 14 53.43 -21.35 0.75
N GLN A 15 53.41 -20.22 0.04
CA GLN A 15 53.43 -18.88 0.66
C GLN A 15 52.13 -18.57 1.41
N LEU A 16 51.00 -19.09 0.92
CA LEU A 16 49.72 -18.96 1.60
C LEU A 16 49.66 -19.82 2.87
N GLU A 17 50.21 -21.03 2.83
CA GLU A 17 50.28 -21.93 3.98
C GLU A 17 51.17 -21.34 5.08
N ASP A 18 52.37 -20.84 4.74
CA ASP A 18 53.27 -20.17 5.68
C ASP A 18 52.60 -18.98 6.38
N PHE A 19 51.94 -18.10 5.61
CA PHE A 19 51.19 -16.94 6.13
C PHE A 19 50.01 -17.34 7.03
N LEU A 20 49.30 -18.43 6.69
CA LEU A 20 48.19 -18.93 7.50
C LEU A 20 48.68 -19.53 8.81
N THR A 21 49.77 -20.31 8.79
CA THR A 21 50.37 -20.85 10.01
C THR A 21 50.92 -19.76 10.94
N GLU A 22 51.50 -18.68 10.39
CA GLU A 22 51.92 -17.51 11.17
C GLU A 22 50.74 -16.84 11.90
N HIS A 23 49.54 -16.89 11.30
CA HIS A 23 48.29 -16.42 11.88
C HIS A 23 47.45 -17.53 12.57
N ASN A 24 48.07 -18.64 13.00
CA ASN A 24 47.41 -19.77 13.68
C ASN A 24 46.18 -20.33 12.93
N SER A 25 46.22 -20.30 11.61
CA SER A 25 45.13 -20.70 10.72
C SER A 25 45.60 -21.79 9.75
N ASN A 26 44.65 -22.54 9.18
CA ASN A 26 44.95 -23.60 8.22
C ASN A 26 44.21 -23.30 6.91
N VAL A 27 44.78 -23.71 5.77
CA VAL A 27 44.16 -23.64 4.43
C VAL A 27 42.75 -24.26 4.44
N VAL A 28 42.57 -25.35 5.21
CA VAL A 28 41.26 -25.99 5.39
C VAL A 28 40.23 -25.04 6.02
N TRP A 29 40.61 -24.28 7.05
CA TRP A 29 39.73 -23.30 7.69
C TRP A 29 39.39 -22.14 6.75
N LEU A 30 40.34 -21.71 5.92
CA LEU A 30 40.11 -20.69 4.89
C LEU A 30 39.10 -21.18 3.84
N LEU A 31 39.22 -22.42 3.37
CA LEU A 31 38.26 -23.01 2.43
C LEU A 31 36.86 -23.13 3.05
N VAL A 32 36.76 -23.59 4.29
CA VAL A 32 35.48 -23.67 5.02
C VAL A 32 34.86 -22.28 5.18
N ALA A 33 35.63 -21.27 5.58
CA ALA A 33 35.16 -19.90 5.70
C ALA A 33 34.70 -19.31 4.35
N THR A 34 35.38 -19.68 3.26
CA THR A 34 35.01 -19.26 1.90
C THR A 34 33.70 -19.90 1.45
N ILE A 35 33.52 -21.21 1.66
CA ILE A 35 32.27 -21.91 1.32
C ILE A 35 31.10 -21.36 2.15
N LEU A 36 31.31 -21.13 3.46
CA LEU A 36 30.30 -20.55 4.34
C LEU A 36 29.95 -19.12 3.94
N SER A 37 30.92 -18.29 3.55
CA SER A 37 30.66 -16.93 3.09
C SER A 37 29.90 -16.91 1.76
N CYS A 38 30.24 -17.79 0.81
CA CYS A 38 29.46 -17.99 -0.41
C CYS A 38 28.02 -18.42 -0.10
N GLY A 39 27.82 -19.41 0.78
CA GLY A 39 26.49 -19.85 1.21
C GLY A 39 25.69 -18.73 1.89
N TRP A 40 26.35 -17.92 2.71
CA TRP A 40 25.75 -16.76 3.37
C TRP A 40 25.32 -15.67 2.38
N ILE A 41 26.14 -15.37 1.38
CA ILE A 41 25.78 -14.41 0.32
C ILE A 41 24.58 -14.91 -0.47
N ILE A 42 24.56 -16.18 -0.87
CA ILE A 42 23.40 -16.79 -1.56
C ILE A 42 22.14 -16.68 -0.70
N TYR A 43 22.24 -16.97 0.60
CA TYR A 43 21.14 -16.83 1.54
C TYR A 43 20.62 -15.38 1.61
N LEU A 44 21.51 -14.40 1.78
CA LEU A 44 21.15 -12.99 1.84
C LEU A 44 20.50 -12.49 0.54
N THR A 45 21.00 -12.91 -0.62
CA THR A 45 20.50 -12.44 -1.91
C THR A 45 19.12 -13.02 -2.24
N TYR A 46 18.90 -14.33 -2.01
CA TYR A 46 17.69 -15.01 -2.51
C TYR A 46 16.65 -15.35 -1.44
N TYR A 47 17.07 -15.68 -0.22
CA TYR A 47 16.17 -16.28 0.79
C TYR A 47 15.78 -15.32 1.90
N ASN A 48 16.65 -14.37 2.27
CA ASN A 48 16.37 -13.42 3.35
C ASN A 48 15.04 -12.67 3.14
N SER A 49 14.77 -12.20 1.92
CA SER A 49 13.54 -11.46 1.60
C SER A 49 12.25 -12.28 1.74
N ARG A 50 12.30 -13.60 1.45
CA ARG A 50 11.18 -14.52 1.65
C ARG A 50 10.95 -14.83 3.12
N ASN A 51 12.02 -15.03 3.88
CA ASN A 51 11.92 -15.24 5.33
C ASN A 51 11.32 -14.01 6.04
N VAL A 52 11.75 -12.80 5.65
CA VAL A 52 11.16 -11.55 6.17
C VAL A 52 9.69 -11.43 5.77
N GLY A 53 9.32 -11.79 4.53
CA GLY A 53 7.92 -11.82 4.09
C GLY A 53 7.03 -12.76 4.92
N LEU A 54 7.53 -13.95 5.24
CA LEU A 54 6.82 -14.92 6.09
C LEU A 54 6.63 -14.38 7.52
N ILE A 55 7.68 -13.84 8.13
CA ILE A 55 7.61 -13.23 9.46
C ILE A 55 6.59 -12.09 9.45
N LEU A 56 6.63 -11.22 8.43
CA LEU A 56 5.71 -10.10 8.30
C LEU A 56 4.25 -10.57 8.15
N THR A 57 4.01 -11.61 7.36
CA THR A 57 2.69 -12.24 7.20
C THR A 57 2.14 -12.74 8.54
N LEU A 58 2.96 -13.43 9.34
CA LEU A 58 2.56 -13.91 10.66
C LEU A 58 2.24 -12.75 11.62
N VAL A 59 3.08 -11.71 11.64
CA VAL A 59 2.88 -10.53 12.49
C VAL A 59 1.60 -9.79 12.10
N LEU A 60 1.37 -9.60 10.80
CA LEU A 60 0.18 -8.89 10.30
C LEU A 60 -1.11 -9.66 10.61
N ASN A 61 -1.14 -10.98 10.36
CA ASN A 61 -2.31 -11.79 10.70
C ASN A 61 -2.54 -11.92 12.21
N ARG A 62 -1.48 -11.73 13.02
CA ARG A 62 -1.62 -11.69 14.49
C ARG A 62 -2.28 -10.39 14.96
N TRP A 63 -2.02 -9.27 14.29
CA TRP A 63 -2.58 -7.96 14.64
C TRP A 63 -3.94 -7.70 14.00
N TYR A 64 -4.11 -8.09 12.73
CA TYR A 64 -5.35 -7.92 11.99
C TYR A 64 -6.11 -9.25 11.94
N LYS A 65 -7.14 -9.37 12.78
CA LYS A 65 -8.01 -10.57 12.81
C LYS A 65 -9.12 -10.56 11.76
N ASN A 66 -9.39 -9.42 11.12
CA ASN A 66 -10.55 -9.22 10.23
C ASN A 66 -10.21 -9.44 8.75
N GLY A 67 -9.35 -10.40 8.45
CA GLY A 67 -8.93 -10.72 7.09
C GLY A 67 -7.63 -11.51 7.08
N TYR A 68 -7.38 -12.15 5.95
CA TYR A 68 -6.14 -12.89 5.71
C TYR A 68 -5.22 -12.03 4.85
N ILE A 69 -4.08 -11.65 5.42
CA ILE A 69 -2.99 -10.98 4.71
C ILE A 69 -1.92 -12.01 4.43
N HIS A 70 -1.43 -12.06 3.19
CA HIS A 70 -0.26 -12.84 2.79
C HIS A 70 0.72 -11.94 2.05
N ILE A 71 2.00 -12.05 2.40
CA ILE A 71 3.10 -11.35 1.74
C ILE A 71 4.17 -12.39 1.42
N GLY A 72 4.39 -12.66 0.13
CA GLY A 72 5.36 -13.68 -0.29
C GLY A 72 6.82 -13.24 -0.10
N SER A 73 7.16 -11.99 -0.41
CA SER A 73 8.51 -11.48 -0.15
C SER A 73 8.54 -10.00 0.17
N PHE A 74 9.47 -9.62 1.03
CA PHE A 74 9.73 -8.24 1.42
C PHE A 74 11.23 -7.97 1.39
N SER A 75 11.64 -6.90 0.72
CA SER A 75 13.04 -6.47 0.66
C SER A 75 13.14 -4.98 0.92
N PHE A 76 14.10 -4.60 1.75
CA PHE A 76 14.37 -3.20 2.09
C PHE A 76 15.82 -2.85 1.83
N SER A 77 16.03 -1.85 0.97
CA SER A 77 17.35 -1.30 0.64
C SER A 77 17.48 0.07 1.28
N VAL A 78 18.19 0.15 2.41
CA VAL A 78 18.38 1.40 3.19
C VAL A 78 19.04 2.49 2.35
N LEU A 79 20.12 2.15 1.64
CA LEU A 79 20.92 3.09 0.86
C LEU A 79 20.10 3.81 -0.21
N SER A 80 19.22 3.08 -0.90
CA SER A 80 18.34 3.62 -1.93
C SER A 80 16.93 3.94 -1.42
N GLY A 81 16.65 3.76 -0.13
CA GLY A 81 15.31 3.90 0.46
C GLY A 81 14.22 3.14 -0.31
N LYS A 82 14.59 2.02 -0.96
CA LYS A 82 13.70 1.22 -1.80
C LYS A 82 13.14 0.09 -0.97
N VAL A 83 11.82 0.08 -0.81
CA VAL A 83 11.06 -1.03 -0.24
C VAL A 83 10.43 -1.76 -1.41
N MET A 84 10.65 -3.07 -1.53
CA MET A 84 10.06 -3.91 -2.55
C MET A 84 9.23 -5.00 -1.88
N VAL A 85 8.04 -5.22 -2.39
CA VAL A 85 7.12 -6.23 -1.88
C VAL A 85 6.58 -7.04 -3.06
N ARG A 86 6.43 -8.35 -2.87
CA ARG A 86 5.83 -9.24 -3.88
C ARG A 86 4.79 -10.15 -3.25
N GLU A 87 3.85 -10.58 -4.08
CA GLU A 87 2.79 -11.55 -3.77
C GLU A 87 1.98 -11.11 -2.54
N ILE A 88 1.41 -9.92 -2.63
CA ILE A 88 0.52 -9.41 -1.59
C ILE A 88 -0.90 -9.87 -1.90
N TYR A 89 -1.50 -10.57 -0.96
CA TYR A 89 -2.92 -10.91 -0.99
C TYR A 89 -3.56 -10.39 0.29
N TYR A 90 -4.63 -9.63 0.15
CA TYR A 90 -5.50 -9.28 1.26
C TYR A 90 -6.89 -9.78 0.93
N ILE A 91 -7.39 -10.72 1.72
CA ILE A 91 -8.69 -11.34 1.49
C ILE A 91 -9.55 -11.12 2.74
N THR A 92 -10.69 -10.50 2.52
CA THR A 92 -11.77 -10.33 3.49
C THR A 92 -13.03 -10.97 2.93
N GLU A 93 -14.07 -11.08 3.75
CA GLU A 93 -15.37 -11.61 3.34
C GLU A 93 -16.02 -10.78 2.22
N ASP A 94 -15.79 -9.47 2.21
CA ASP A 94 -16.42 -8.53 1.27
C ASP A 94 -15.56 -8.24 0.03
N MET A 95 -14.24 -8.31 0.15
CA MET A 95 -13.32 -7.89 -0.90
C MET A 95 -12.01 -8.66 -0.86
N SER A 96 -11.35 -8.75 -2.01
CA SER A 96 -9.95 -9.13 -2.09
C SER A 96 -9.13 -8.11 -2.86
N VAL A 97 -7.90 -7.90 -2.41
CA VAL A 97 -6.88 -7.12 -3.09
C VAL A 97 -5.71 -8.06 -3.38
N ARG A 98 -5.21 -8.06 -4.61
CA ARG A 98 -4.03 -8.82 -5.01
C ARG A 98 -3.07 -7.92 -5.75
N ILE A 99 -1.79 -8.06 -5.42
CA ILE A 99 -0.70 -7.32 -6.06
C ILE A 99 0.43 -8.31 -6.29
N GLN A 100 0.85 -8.46 -7.54
CA GLN A 100 1.93 -9.38 -7.88
C GLN A 100 3.27 -8.87 -7.39
N ASP A 101 3.62 -7.63 -7.73
CA ASP A 101 4.85 -7.01 -7.29
C ASP A 101 4.74 -5.49 -7.28
N GLY A 102 5.52 -4.87 -6.41
CA GLY A 102 5.54 -3.43 -6.31
C GLY A 102 6.75 -2.95 -5.52
N PHE A 103 7.10 -1.70 -5.73
CA PHE A 103 8.13 -1.06 -4.93
C PHE A 103 7.80 0.40 -4.63
N ILE A 104 8.27 0.83 -3.48
CA ILE A 104 8.16 2.18 -2.99
C ILE A 104 9.59 2.70 -2.84
N ILE A 105 9.92 3.79 -3.51
CA ILE A 105 11.18 4.49 -3.34
C ILE A 105 10.92 5.76 -2.54
N PHE A 106 11.50 5.81 -1.35
CA PHE A 106 11.54 7.00 -0.52
C PHE A 106 12.96 7.57 -0.47
N ARG A 107 13.18 8.71 -1.13
CA ARG A 107 14.49 9.38 -1.23
C ARG A 107 14.77 10.23 0.00
N TRP A 108 15.06 9.57 1.12
CA TRP A 108 15.27 10.22 2.43
C TRP A 108 16.57 11.03 2.53
N TRP A 109 17.63 10.63 1.81
CA TRP A 109 18.91 11.35 1.76
C TRP A 109 18.83 12.71 1.04
N LYS A 110 17.72 12.99 0.35
CA LYS A 110 17.56 14.24 -0.39
C LYS A 110 17.25 15.37 0.58
N MET A 111 18.13 16.36 0.63
CA MET A 111 17.98 17.52 1.51
C MET A 111 16.65 18.25 1.26
N TYR A 112 16.00 18.69 2.34
CA TYR A 112 14.78 19.50 2.27
C TYR A 112 15.04 20.81 1.53
N ASN A 113 14.33 21.06 0.43
CA ASN A 113 14.42 22.32 -0.31
C ASN A 113 13.16 23.15 -0.05
N PRO A 114 13.21 24.18 0.83
CA PRO A 114 12.04 24.99 1.17
C PRO A 114 11.56 25.88 0.00
N LYS A 115 12.39 26.06 -1.03
CA LYS A 115 12.05 26.88 -2.22
C LYS A 115 11.35 26.07 -3.32
N GLN A 116 11.24 24.74 -3.18
CA GLN A 116 10.52 23.91 -4.12
C GLN A 116 9.03 24.27 -4.02
N LYS A 117 8.46 24.85 -5.08
CA LYS A 117 7.03 25.15 -5.15
C LYS A 117 6.27 23.83 -4.95
N GLN A 118 5.55 23.70 -3.84
CA GLN A 118 4.78 22.50 -3.51
C GLN A 118 3.72 22.14 -4.57
N HIS A 119 3.43 23.08 -5.47
CA HIS A 119 2.33 23.05 -6.43
C HIS A 119 2.74 22.69 -7.86
N ASP A 120 4.03 22.43 -8.12
CA ASP A 120 4.49 22.10 -9.47
C ASP A 120 4.41 20.58 -9.72
N PRO A 121 3.53 20.09 -10.62
CA PRO A 121 3.42 18.66 -10.94
C PRO A 121 4.70 18.10 -11.62
N LYS A 122 5.54 18.98 -12.19
CA LYS A 122 6.84 18.60 -12.74
C LYS A 122 7.94 18.51 -11.66
N ALA A 123 7.65 18.89 -10.43
CA ALA A 123 8.64 18.89 -9.37
C ALA A 123 9.14 17.47 -9.07
N GLU A 124 10.41 17.38 -8.66
CA GLU A 124 11.04 16.10 -8.34
C GLU A 124 10.38 15.48 -7.10
N THR A 125 9.94 14.24 -7.23
CA THR A 125 9.26 13.51 -6.17
C THR A 125 10.25 12.84 -5.21
N ARG A 126 9.89 12.82 -3.92
CA ARG A 126 10.61 12.04 -2.90
C ARG A 126 10.03 10.65 -2.71
N LEU A 127 8.72 10.53 -2.94
CA LEU A 127 7.99 9.28 -2.86
C LEU A 127 7.55 8.89 -4.27
N TYR A 128 8.02 7.74 -4.71
CA TYR A 128 7.63 7.12 -5.96
C TYR A 128 7.14 5.71 -5.66
N ILE A 129 5.94 5.39 -6.12
CA ILE A 129 5.27 4.12 -5.90
C ILE A 129 5.04 3.48 -7.26
N THR A 130 5.44 2.23 -7.42
CA THR A 130 5.13 1.42 -8.59
C THR A 130 4.43 0.14 -8.13
N VAL A 131 3.31 -0.17 -8.75
CA VAL A 131 2.50 -1.36 -8.48
C VAL A 131 2.28 -2.08 -9.80
N ASN A 132 2.53 -3.38 -9.83
CA ASN A 132 2.33 -4.23 -10.98
C ASN A 132 1.20 -5.22 -10.68
N ASP A 133 0.36 -5.46 -11.68
CA ASP A 133 -0.80 -6.35 -11.61
C ASP A 133 -1.68 -6.11 -10.37
N PHE A 134 -2.28 -4.92 -10.31
CA PHE A 134 -3.20 -4.56 -9.24
C PHE A 134 -4.60 -5.14 -9.50
N GLU A 135 -5.02 -6.13 -8.72
CA GLU A 135 -6.37 -6.67 -8.77
C GLU A 135 -7.17 -6.28 -7.53
N PHE A 136 -8.35 -5.69 -7.75
CA PHE A 136 -9.30 -5.39 -6.69
C PHE A 136 -10.65 -6.01 -7.01
N HIS A 137 -11.08 -6.99 -6.21
CA HIS A 137 -12.35 -7.67 -6.40
C HIS A 137 -13.27 -7.41 -5.20
N VAL A 138 -14.41 -6.76 -5.45
CA VAL A 138 -15.49 -6.60 -4.47
C VAL A 138 -16.56 -7.66 -4.73
N TYR A 139 -16.79 -8.51 -3.73
CA TYR A 139 -17.80 -9.59 -3.77
C TYR A 139 -19.11 -9.15 -3.14
N ASN A 140 -19.03 -8.59 -1.92
CA ASN A 140 -20.17 -8.35 -1.04
C ASN A 140 -20.04 -7.00 -0.31
N ARG A 141 -21.14 -6.57 0.31
CA ARG A 141 -21.20 -5.41 1.21
C ARG A 141 -21.86 -5.81 2.53
N SER A 142 -21.28 -6.81 3.17
CA SER A 142 -21.81 -7.43 4.39
C SER A 142 -22.06 -6.43 5.50
N ASP A 143 -21.19 -5.42 5.65
CA ASP A 143 -21.39 -4.35 6.63
C ASP A 143 -22.73 -3.60 6.46
N LEU A 144 -23.14 -3.33 5.20
CA LEU A 144 -24.42 -2.66 4.92
C LEU A 144 -25.60 -3.57 5.28
N TYR A 145 -25.50 -4.86 4.94
CA TYR A 145 -26.54 -5.83 5.28
C TYR A 145 -26.65 -6.03 6.80
N GLY A 146 -25.55 -6.02 7.53
CA GLY A 146 -25.56 -6.06 9.00
C GLY A 146 -26.22 -4.83 9.62
N GLN A 147 -25.95 -3.63 9.09
CA GLN A 147 -26.63 -2.41 9.55
C GLN A 147 -28.13 -2.42 9.28
N LEU A 148 -28.54 -2.95 8.12
CA LEU A 148 -29.96 -3.13 7.80
C LEU A 148 -30.61 -4.14 8.76
N GLN A 149 -29.97 -5.28 9.03
CA GLN A 149 -30.47 -6.26 9.99
C GLN A 149 -30.65 -5.64 11.38
N GLU A 150 -29.69 -4.84 11.86
CA GLU A 150 -29.80 -4.13 13.14
C GLU A 150 -30.95 -3.11 13.13
N LEU A 151 -31.12 -2.34 12.05
CA LEU A 151 -32.19 -1.37 11.90
C LEU A 151 -33.58 -2.03 11.93
N PHE A 152 -33.71 -3.22 11.35
CA PHE A 152 -34.97 -3.98 11.32
C PHE A 152 -35.15 -4.94 12.51
N GLY A 153 -34.19 -5.01 13.43
CA GLY A 153 -34.25 -5.89 14.61
C GLY A 153 -34.19 -7.39 14.29
N LEU A 154 -33.57 -7.76 13.15
CA LEU A 154 -33.41 -9.14 12.73
C LEU A 154 -32.20 -9.80 13.41
N GLU A 155 -32.31 -11.10 13.72
CA GLU A 155 -31.15 -11.86 14.21
C GLU A 155 -30.08 -11.99 13.12
N PRO A 156 -28.79 -11.73 13.43
CA PRO A 156 -27.72 -11.76 12.44
C PRO A 156 -27.50 -13.20 11.94
N THR A 157 -27.99 -13.48 10.73
CA THR A 157 -27.98 -14.84 10.16
C THR A 157 -26.70 -15.17 9.40
N ILE A 158 -26.00 -14.16 8.87
CA ILE A 158 -24.95 -14.37 7.86
C ILE A 158 -23.56 -14.14 8.44
N ILE A 159 -23.36 -13.08 9.23
CA ILE A 159 -22.08 -12.74 9.87
C ILE A 159 -22.35 -12.26 11.29
N PRO A 160 -21.67 -12.81 12.31
CA PRO A 160 -21.81 -12.32 13.68
C PRO A 160 -21.41 -10.85 13.72
N SER A 161 -22.25 -10.02 14.36
CA SER A 161 -22.03 -8.59 14.38
C SER A 161 -20.66 -8.29 14.98
N LYS A 162 -19.87 -7.43 14.31
CA LYS A 162 -18.56 -6.97 14.81
C LYS A 162 -18.65 -6.38 16.22
N LYS A 163 -19.86 -5.90 16.59
CA LYS A 163 -20.23 -5.44 17.93
C LYS A 163 -20.10 -6.52 18.99
N ASP A 164 -20.30 -7.80 18.70
CA ASP A 164 -20.20 -8.85 19.72
C ASP A 164 -18.73 -9.16 20.07
N ASN A 165 -17.81 -9.06 19.10
CA ASN A 165 -16.37 -9.17 19.36
C ASN A 165 -15.80 -7.96 20.12
N GLU A 166 -16.33 -6.75 19.87
CA GLU A 166 -15.98 -5.54 20.65
C GLU A 166 -16.60 -5.57 22.05
N ARG A 167 -17.86 -6.00 22.20
CA ARG A 167 -18.53 -6.16 23.51
C ARG A 167 -17.86 -7.23 24.38
N VAL A 168 -17.39 -8.34 23.81
CA VAL A 168 -16.64 -9.37 24.55
C VAL A 168 -15.25 -8.85 24.97
N LEU A 169 -14.64 -7.95 24.20
CA LEU A 169 -13.37 -7.31 24.57
C LEU A 169 -13.55 -6.21 25.63
N GLU A 170 -14.69 -5.51 25.64
CA GLU A 170 -15.04 -4.49 26.64
C GLU A 170 -15.48 -5.10 27.98
N ASN A 171 -16.20 -6.23 27.98
CA ASN A 171 -16.67 -6.88 29.19
C ASN A 171 -15.55 -7.46 30.09
N GLY A 172 -14.32 -7.58 29.57
CA GLY A 172 -13.13 -8.00 30.35
C GLY A 172 -12.23 -6.85 30.81
N ARG A 173 -12.58 -5.59 30.50
CA ARG A 173 -11.82 -4.40 30.90
C ARG A 173 -12.78 -3.33 31.39
N GLU A 174 -13.20 -3.44 32.64
CA GLU A 174 -13.60 -2.26 33.41
C GLU A 174 -12.41 -1.31 33.50
N ARG A 175 -12.33 -0.37 32.56
CA ARG A 175 -11.52 0.84 32.67
C ARG A 175 -12.44 2.02 32.51
N THR A 176 -12.73 2.61 33.66
CA THR A 176 -12.90 4.05 33.90
C THR A 176 -12.98 4.87 32.62
N ARG A 177 -14.17 5.38 32.33
CA ARG A 177 -14.40 6.47 31.38
C ARG A 177 -13.27 7.49 31.54
N PRO A 178 -12.40 7.73 30.54
CA PRO A 178 -11.54 8.89 30.61
C PRO A 178 -12.48 10.09 30.53
N ASN A 179 -12.59 10.80 31.65
CA ASN A 179 -13.08 12.16 31.69
C ASN A 179 -12.44 12.87 30.50
N ILE A 180 -13.26 13.44 29.62
CA ILE A 180 -12.80 14.30 28.53
C ILE A 180 -12.28 15.56 29.22
N GLU A 181 -11.09 15.45 29.80
CA GLU A 181 -10.24 16.59 30.05
C GLU A 181 -10.03 17.20 28.68
N ARG A 182 -10.60 18.39 28.52
CA ARG A 182 -10.33 19.29 27.41
C ARG A 182 -8.82 19.33 27.28
N VAL A 183 -8.29 18.55 26.34
CA VAL A 183 -6.95 18.75 25.81
C VAL A 183 -6.97 20.21 25.41
N LYS A 184 -6.29 21.05 26.20
CA LYS A 184 -5.85 22.36 25.76
C LYS A 184 -5.01 22.05 24.54
N VAL A 185 -5.66 22.03 23.37
CA VAL A 185 -5.01 22.12 22.09
C VAL A 185 -4.23 23.42 22.21
N ARG A 186 -2.93 23.29 22.48
CA ARG A 186 -2.03 24.42 22.48
C ARG A 186 -2.23 25.06 21.12
N THR A 187 -2.68 26.31 21.16
CA THR A 187 -2.70 27.23 20.04
C THR A 187 -1.24 27.53 19.69
N GLU A 188 -0.54 26.54 19.17
CA GLU A 188 0.63 26.77 18.35
C GLU A 188 0.08 26.75 16.93
N SER A 189 0.08 27.93 16.32
CA SER A 189 0.09 28.10 14.89
C SER A 189 1.02 27.05 14.29
N GLN A 190 0.47 25.92 13.83
CA GLN A 190 1.23 24.95 13.06
C GLN A 190 1.65 25.68 11.79
N ASP A 191 2.90 26.13 11.77
CA ASP A 191 3.51 26.62 10.56
C ASP A 191 3.26 25.59 9.45
N PRO A 192 2.77 26.00 8.26
CA PRO A 192 2.53 25.09 7.14
C PRO A 192 3.80 24.37 6.66
N SER A 193 4.97 24.70 7.21
CA SER A 193 6.27 24.06 6.99
C SER A 193 6.50 22.78 7.81
N SER A 194 5.78 22.56 8.92
CA SER A 194 5.97 21.41 9.84
C SER A 194 5.13 20.16 9.46
N SER A 195 4.28 20.27 8.45
CA SER A 195 3.48 19.14 7.99
C SER A 195 4.31 18.19 7.12
N TRP A 196 4.08 16.87 7.21
CA TRP A 196 4.67 15.84 6.34
C TRP A 196 4.57 16.17 4.82
N ARG A 197 3.65 17.06 4.46
CA ARG A 197 3.44 17.66 3.13
C ARG A 197 4.65 18.45 2.63
N SER A 198 5.42 19.07 3.52
CA SER A 198 6.68 19.74 3.15
C SER A 198 7.74 18.71 2.76
N LEU A 199 7.78 17.58 3.46
CA LEU A 199 8.69 16.48 3.16
C LEU A 199 8.35 15.82 1.82
N ILE A 200 7.06 15.60 1.52
CA ILE A 200 6.62 14.89 0.33
C ILE A 200 5.55 15.72 -0.40
N PRO A 201 5.95 16.74 -1.19
CA PRO A 201 4.99 17.64 -1.83
C PRO A 201 4.22 16.99 -2.98
N VAL A 202 4.88 16.05 -3.68
CA VAL A 202 4.32 15.36 -4.85
C VAL A 202 4.55 13.87 -4.70
N ILE A 203 3.47 13.10 -4.81
CA ILE A 203 3.49 11.64 -4.81
C ILE A 203 3.14 11.18 -6.22
N LYS A 204 4.04 10.40 -6.82
CA LYS A 204 3.80 9.76 -8.12
C LYS A 204 3.57 8.28 -7.89
N VAL A 205 2.44 7.79 -8.38
CA VAL A 205 2.07 6.37 -8.38
C VAL A 205 1.97 5.94 -9.82
N ASN A 206 2.65 4.85 -10.16
CA ASN A 206 2.56 4.19 -11.46
C ASN A 206 1.97 2.80 -11.24
N VAL A 207 0.94 2.44 -12.00
CA VAL A 207 0.36 1.10 -12.02
C VAL A 207 0.48 0.55 -13.43
N SER A 208 1.18 -0.58 -13.61
CA SER A 208 1.49 -1.11 -14.96
C SER A 208 0.36 -1.92 -15.59
N THR A 209 -0.50 -2.51 -14.76
CA THR A 209 -1.68 -3.28 -15.16
C THR A 209 -2.61 -3.31 -13.96
N GLY A 210 -3.90 -3.08 -14.18
CA GLY A 210 -4.87 -3.19 -13.12
C GLY A 210 -6.25 -3.65 -13.55
N ARG A 211 -6.92 -4.33 -12.63
CA ARG A 211 -8.22 -4.94 -12.81
C ARG A 211 -9.09 -4.69 -11.59
N LEU A 212 -10.25 -4.08 -11.81
CA LEU A 212 -11.29 -3.91 -10.81
C LEU A 212 -12.46 -4.83 -11.18
N ALA A 213 -12.82 -5.76 -10.31
CA ALA A 213 -13.94 -6.67 -10.51
C ALA A 213 -15.02 -6.41 -9.46
N PHE A 214 -16.25 -6.22 -9.93
CA PHE A 214 -17.43 -6.07 -9.09
C PHE A 214 -18.42 -7.16 -9.47
N GLY A 215 -18.60 -8.12 -8.58
CA GLY A 215 -19.54 -9.20 -8.83
C GLY A 215 -19.35 -10.38 -7.89
N ASN A 216 -20.43 -11.14 -7.78
CA ASN A 216 -20.54 -12.29 -6.89
C ASN A 216 -20.82 -13.57 -7.71
N HIS A 217 -20.50 -14.75 -7.18
CA HIS A 217 -20.85 -16.04 -7.79
C HIS A 217 -22.37 -16.26 -7.88
N TYR A 218 -23.16 -15.54 -7.09
CA TYR A 218 -24.63 -15.55 -7.19
C TYR A 218 -25.17 -14.65 -8.31
N GLN A 219 -24.34 -13.83 -8.94
CA GLN A 219 -24.75 -12.97 -10.06
C GLN A 219 -24.29 -13.59 -11.39
N PRO A 220 -25.12 -13.54 -12.45
CA PRO A 220 -24.78 -14.12 -13.74
C PRO A 220 -23.63 -13.37 -14.44
N GLN A 221 -23.46 -12.07 -14.15
CA GLN A 221 -22.47 -11.21 -14.76
C GLN A 221 -21.69 -10.44 -13.69
N THR A 222 -20.40 -10.23 -13.95
CA THR A 222 -19.46 -9.45 -13.14
C THR A 222 -18.99 -8.27 -13.97
N LEU A 223 -19.05 -7.06 -13.40
CA LEU A 223 -18.50 -5.87 -14.02
C LEU A 223 -16.99 -5.85 -13.80
N CYS A 224 -16.21 -5.90 -14.88
CA CYS A 224 -14.75 -5.84 -14.84
C CYS A 224 -14.28 -4.55 -15.52
N ILE A 225 -13.40 -3.81 -14.86
CA ILE A 225 -12.72 -2.63 -15.39
C ILE A 225 -11.24 -2.97 -15.46
N ASN A 226 -10.69 -3.03 -16.66
CA ASN A 226 -9.28 -3.30 -16.89
C ASN A 226 -8.61 -2.02 -17.42
N PHE A 227 -7.35 -1.83 -17.06
CA PHE A 227 -6.49 -0.81 -17.63
C PHE A 227 -5.06 -1.36 -17.69
N ASP A 228 -4.30 -0.93 -18.71
CA ASP A 228 -2.90 -1.32 -18.84
C ASP A 228 -2.09 -0.37 -17.95
N ASP A 229 -1.71 0.81 -18.43
CA ASP A 229 -0.94 1.75 -17.63
C ASP A 229 -1.81 2.81 -16.94
N ALA A 230 -1.48 3.14 -15.68
CA ALA A 230 -2.07 4.25 -14.95
C ALA A 230 -1.00 5.10 -14.24
N PHE A 231 -0.89 6.36 -14.66
CA PHE A 231 0.00 7.35 -14.08
C PHE A 231 -0.79 8.31 -13.21
N LEU A 232 -0.68 8.16 -11.88
CA LEU A 232 -1.35 9.01 -10.91
C LEU A 232 -0.33 9.96 -10.25
N THR A 233 -0.63 11.24 -10.26
CA THR A 233 0.15 12.27 -9.57
C THR A 233 -0.74 12.96 -8.55
N TYR A 234 -0.43 12.76 -7.28
CA TYR A 234 -1.06 13.46 -6.16
C TYR A 234 -0.21 14.67 -5.77
N THR A 235 -0.86 15.82 -5.68
CA THR A 235 -0.26 17.10 -5.28
C THR A 235 -1.23 17.88 -4.40
N THR A 236 -0.69 18.75 -3.56
CA THR A 236 -1.50 19.72 -2.81
C THR A 236 -1.38 21.11 -3.43
N LYS A 237 -2.48 21.86 -3.44
CA LYS A 237 -2.55 23.24 -3.91
C LYS A 237 -3.10 24.16 -2.82
N PRO A 238 -2.83 25.47 -2.90
CA PRO A 238 -3.51 26.42 -2.04
C PRO A 238 -5.03 26.27 -2.23
N PRO A 239 -5.80 26.50 -1.16
CA PRO A 239 -7.24 26.33 -1.19
C PRO A 239 -7.89 27.34 -2.13
N SER A 240 -9.01 26.97 -2.75
CA SER A 240 -9.80 27.90 -3.56
C SER A 240 -10.57 28.89 -2.69
N SER A 241 -10.98 28.45 -1.48
CA SER A 241 -11.65 29.25 -0.46
C SER A 241 -10.67 29.75 0.59
N HIS A 242 -10.85 30.97 1.08
CA HIS A 242 -10.02 31.54 2.14
C HIS A 242 -10.22 30.86 3.51
N LEU A 243 -11.31 30.10 3.68
CA LEU A 243 -11.64 29.40 4.91
C LEU A 243 -11.04 27.99 4.98
N ASP A 244 -10.59 27.45 3.86
CA ASP A 244 -10.03 26.11 3.78
C ASP A 244 -8.52 26.16 3.98
N GLN A 245 -7.94 25.03 4.39
CA GLN A 245 -6.51 25.01 4.69
C GLN A 245 -5.69 24.79 3.41
N PHE A 246 -6.11 23.85 2.58
CA PHE A 246 -5.48 23.51 1.29
C PHE A 246 -6.36 22.52 0.50
N MET A 247 -6.05 22.34 -0.78
CA MET A 247 -6.76 21.46 -1.69
C MET A 247 -5.88 20.26 -2.07
N HIS A 248 -6.45 19.06 -2.00
CA HIS A 248 -5.89 17.82 -2.53
C HIS A 248 -6.23 17.69 -4.01
N ILE A 249 -5.24 17.35 -4.83
CA ILE A 249 -5.41 17.14 -6.27
C ILE A 249 -4.79 15.82 -6.67
N VAL A 250 -5.58 14.95 -7.27
CA VAL A 250 -5.10 13.74 -7.96
C VAL A 250 -5.34 13.94 -9.45
N LYS A 251 -4.26 13.87 -10.22
CA LYS A 251 -4.31 13.82 -11.69
C LYS A 251 -3.88 12.43 -12.12
N GLY A 252 -4.75 11.74 -12.83
CA GLY A 252 -4.49 10.42 -13.40
C GLY A 252 -4.53 10.47 -14.91
N LYS A 253 -3.60 9.77 -15.57
CA LYS A 253 -3.74 9.36 -16.97
C LYS A 253 -3.76 7.84 -17.01
N LEU A 254 -4.82 7.26 -17.54
CA LEU A 254 -4.97 5.82 -17.72
C LEU A 254 -4.95 5.51 -19.21
N GLU A 255 -4.32 4.40 -19.56
CA GLU A 255 -4.21 3.91 -20.93
C GLU A 255 -4.97 2.59 -21.08
N ASN A 256 -5.59 2.40 -22.25
CA ASN A 256 -6.37 1.23 -22.65
C ASN A 256 -7.42 0.79 -21.60
N VAL A 257 -8.22 1.73 -21.12
CA VAL A 257 -9.30 1.44 -20.18
C VAL A 257 -10.42 0.68 -20.90
N ARG A 258 -10.78 -0.48 -20.38
CA ARG A 258 -11.89 -1.30 -20.88
C ARG A 258 -12.83 -1.70 -19.75
N VAL A 259 -14.11 -1.40 -19.93
CA VAL A 259 -15.20 -1.81 -19.03
C VAL A 259 -15.99 -2.92 -19.71
N MET A 260 -16.09 -4.07 -19.04
CA MET A 260 -16.71 -5.28 -19.57
C MET A 260 -17.70 -5.87 -18.58
N LEU A 261 -18.77 -6.45 -19.10
CA LEU A 261 -19.64 -7.37 -18.37
C LEU A 261 -19.22 -8.79 -18.75
N VAL A 262 -18.61 -9.48 -17.80
CA VAL A 262 -18.06 -10.83 -17.96
C VAL A 262 -19.00 -11.83 -17.29
N PRO A 263 -19.36 -12.96 -17.92
CA PRO A 263 -20.15 -13.99 -17.26
C PRO A 263 -19.42 -14.54 -16.02
N SER A 264 -20.14 -14.69 -14.91
CA SER A 264 -19.57 -15.21 -13.67
C SER A 264 -19.28 -16.71 -13.80
N PRO A 265 -18.02 -17.17 -13.66
CA PRO A 265 -17.65 -18.57 -13.94
C PRO A 265 -18.33 -19.61 -13.04
N ARG A 266 -18.78 -19.20 -11.85
CA ARG A 266 -19.35 -20.08 -10.81
C ARG A 266 -20.86 -19.93 -10.65
N TYR A 267 -21.53 -19.25 -11.57
CA TYR A 267 -22.97 -19.08 -11.53
C TYR A 267 -23.70 -20.34 -12.00
N VAL A 268 -24.63 -20.85 -11.18
CA VAL A 268 -25.38 -22.10 -11.43
C VAL A 268 -26.87 -21.83 -11.70
N GLY A 269 -27.30 -20.57 -11.75
CA GLY A 269 -28.71 -20.21 -11.96
C GLY A 269 -29.16 -20.36 -13.41
N LEU A 270 -30.48 -20.49 -13.61
CA LEU A 270 -31.07 -20.43 -14.96
C LEU A 270 -30.85 -19.05 -15.57
N GLN A 271 -30.15 -19.00 -16.69
CA GLN A 271 -29.95 -17.81 -17.49
C GLN A 271 -31.16 -17.68 -18.44
N ASN A 272 -32.17 -16.92 -18.01
CA ASN A 272 -33.46 -16.81 -18.74
C ASN A 272 -33.35 -16.02 -20.05
N ASP A 273 -32.40 -15.09 -20.15
CA ASP A 273 -32.13 -14.29 -21.35
C ASP A 273 -30.81 -14.72 -22.00
N GLU A 274 -30.84 -14.90 -23.32
CA GLU A 274 -29.64 -15.19 -24.10
C GLU A 274 -28.67 -13.99 -23.99
N PRO A 275 -27.44 -14.19 -23.49
CA PRO A 275 -26.52 -13.08 -23.26
C PRO A 275 -26.16 -12.39 -24.59
N PRO A 276 -25.89 -11.08 -24.58
CA PRO A 276 -25.35 -10.38 -25.73
C PRO A 276 -24.12 -11.12 -26.27
N ARG A 277 -23.97 -11.20 -27.60
CA ARG A 277 -22.82 -11.87 -28.22
C ARG A 277 -21.52 -11.34 -27.61
N LEU A 278 -20.76 -12.22 -26.98
CA LEU A 278 -19.47 -11.89 -26.36
C LEU A 278 -18.41 -11.84 -27.47
N MET A 279 -17.66 -10.75 -27.57
CA MET A 279 -16.47 -10.68 -28.41
C MET A 279 -15.23 -10.96 -27.55
N GLY A 280 -15.03 -12.24 -27.19
CA GLY A 280 -13.94 -12.68 -26.31
C GLY A 280 -14.38 -12.93 -24.87
N GLU A 281 -13.66 -12.35 -23.89
CA GLU A 281 -13.85 -12.60 -22.45
C GLU A 281 -15.21 -12.09 -21.90
N GLY A 282 -15.85 -11.13 -22.56
CA GLY A 282 -17.06 -10.50 -22.06
C GLY A 282 -17.73 -9.57 -23.07
N PHE A 283 -18.83 -8.97 -22.65
CA PHE A 283 -19.47 -7.89 -23.39
C PHE A 283 -18.79 -6.57 -23.05
N VAL A 284 -18.16 -5.93 -24.03
CA VAL A 284 -17.48 -4.64 -23.82
C VAL A 284 -18.54 -3.54 -23.78
N VAL A 285 -18.69 -2.89 -22.62
CA VAL A 285 -19.62 -1.77 -22.41
C VAL A 285 -18.97 -0.46 -22.86
N MET A 286 -17.68 -0.29 -22.54
CA MET A 286 -16.93 0.91 -22.86
C MET A 286 -15.47 0.53 -23.09
N GLN A 287 -14.84 1.15 -24.08
CA GLN A 287 -13.41 1.05 -24.31
C GLN A 287 -12.88 2.43 -24.72
N SER A 288 -11.80 2.86 -24.08
CA SER A 288 -11.08 4.09 -24.43
C SER A 288 -9.58 3.84 -24.36
N ASN A 289 -8.83 4.39 -25.30
CA ASN A 289 -7.37 4.28 -25.30
C ASN A 289 -6.72 5.23 -24.29
N ASP A 290 -7.26 6.44 -24.13
CA ASP A 290 -6.76 7.42 -23.16
C ASP A 290 -7.92 7.88 -22.27
N VAL A 291 -7.69 7.91 -20.95
CA VAL A 291 -8.64 8.43 -19.96
C VAL A 291 -7.89 9.31 -18.97
N ASP A 292 -8.25 10.60 -18.92
CA ASP A 292 -7.73 11.52 -17.92
C ASP A 292 -8.70 11.64 -16.74
N ILE A 293 -8.18 11.43 -15.52
CA ILE A 293 -8.91 11.55 -14.27
C ILE A 293 -8.42 12.78 -13.51
N TYR A 294 -9.34 13.65 -13.12
CA TYR A 294 -9.06 14.79 -12.26
C TYR A 294 -9.94 14.73 -11.03
N TYR A 295 -9.33 14.59 -9.86
CA TYR A 295 -10.02 14.60 -8.58
C TYR A 295 -9.50 15.73 -7.71
N TYR A 296 -10.42 16.55 -7.22
CA TYR A 296 -10.14 17.72 -6.38
C TYR A 296 -10.93 17.57 -5.08
N MET A 297 -10.28 17.78 -3.95
CA MET A 297 -10.90 17.70 -2.63
C MET A 297 -10.31 18.76 -1.70
N ASP A 298 -11.14 19.69 -1.22
CA ASP A 298 -10.72 20.71 -0.25
C ASP A 298 -10.69 20.14 1.17
N GLU A 299 -9.65 20.48 1.94
CA GLU A 299 -9.57 20.16 3.37
C GLU A 299 -10.14 21.32 4.18
N PRO A 300 -11.27 21.10 4.89
CA PRO A 300 -11.95 22.17 5.61
C PRO A 300 -11.05 22.71 6.72
N GLY A 301 -10.93 24.04 6.79
CA GLY A 301 -10.23 24.71 7.87
C GLY A 301 -10.95 24.52 9.21
N ARG A 302 -10.20 24.56 10.32
CA ARG A 302 -10.80 24.56 11.65
C ARG A 302 -11.52 25.89 11.87
N LEU A 303 -12.82 25.91 11.66
CA LEU A 303 -13.68 27.01 12.11
C LEU A 303 -13.68 27.00 13.64
N LEU A 304 -13.09 28.03 14.25
CA LEU A 304 -13.39 28.39 15.63
C LEU A 304 -14.88 28.73 15.65
N CYS A 305 -15.72 27.76 16.02
CA CYS A 305 -17.12 28.00 16.29
C CYS A 305 -17.16 28.96 17.49
N LEU A 306 -17.21 30.25 17.18
CA LEU A 306 -17.47 31.31 18.13
C LEU A 306 -18.76 30.91 18.84
N LYS A 307 -18.64 30.58 20.13
CA LYS A 307 -19.70 30.45 21.13
C LYS A 307 -20.62 31.69 21.24
N LYS A 308 -20.56 32.62 20.28
CA LYS A 308 -21.24 33.90 20.23
C LYS A 308 -22.56 33.87 19.45
N MET A 309 -23.02 32.71 18.97
CA MET A 309 -24.39 32.55 18.45
C MET A 309 -25.42 32.10 19.49
N ARG A 310 -25.04 31.87 20.75
CA ARG A 310 -25.98 31.49 21.82
C ARG A 310 -26.51 32.68 22.66
N LYS A 311 -26.54 33.89 22.07
CA LYS A 311 -27.10 35.09 22.71
C LYS A 311 -28.09 35.89 21.86
N ILE A 312 -28.45 35.41 20.67
CA ILE A 312 -29.39 36.11 19.76
C ILE A 312 -30.80 35.47 19.77
N TRP A 313 -30.98 34.34 20.46
CA TRP A 313 -32.30 33.76 20.72
C TRP A 313 -32.54 33.66 22.23
N SER A 314 -32.97 34.78 22.82
CA SER A 314 -33.79 34.77 24.04
C SER A 314 -35.12 35.41 23.64
N PRO A 315 -36.25 34.69 23.68
CA PRO A 315 -37.55 35.32 23.65
C PRO A 315 -37.85 35.87 25.05
N TYR A 316 -38.35 37.11 25.08
CA TYR A 316 -38.80 37.92 26.22
C TYR A 316 -37.72 38.65 27.02
#